data_AF-A0A846PAU1-F1
#
_entry.id   AF-A0A846PAU1-F1
#
_cell.length_a   1.000
_cell.length_b   1.000
_cell.length_c   1.000
_cell.angle_alpha   90.00
_cell.angle_beta   90.00
_cell.angle_gamma   90.00
#
_symmetry.space_group_name_H-M   'P 1'
#
loop_
_entity.id
_entity.type
_entity.pdbx_description
1 polymer ?
#
loop_
_entity_poly.entity_id
_entity_poly.type
_entity_poly.pdbx_seq_one_letter_code
_entity_poly.pdbx_strand_id
1 'polypeptide(L)'
;MKNGTFFRLARVLEVERLAEKADTLEAQILAVVIGLESEVDRGILPVKRITEDWNEDRSEKFRVTPHKVGRRLSAMGFKKARIHSGASAIIWDGEKVRRMKEA
;
A
#
# COMPACT_ATOMS: atom_id res chain seq x y z
N MET A 1 -26.15 24.31 -24.84
CA MET A 1 -25.58 23.90 -23.54
C MET A 1 -25.50 22.38 -23.45
N LYS A 2 -24.36 21.76 -23.75
CA LYS A 2 -24.11 20.30 -23.54
C LYS A 2 -22.78 19.98 -22.85
N ASN A 3 -21.97 20.99 -22.54
CA ASN A 3 -20.60 20.79 -22.05
C ASN A 3 -20.54 20.40 -20.56
N GLY A 4 -21.45 20.93 -19.73
CA GLY A 4 -21.44 20.67 -18.28
C GLY A 4 -21.72 19.21 -17.91
N THR A 5 -22.60 18.54 -18.65
CA THR A 5 -22.94 17.12 -18.42
C THR A 5 -21.78 16.19 -18.80
N PHE A 6 -21.09 16.48 -19.91
CA PHE A 6 -19.92 15.72 -20.36
C PHE A 6 -18.75 15.87 -19.37
N PHE A 7 -18.41 17.09 -18.95
CA PHE A 7 -17.34 17.30 -17.96
C PHE A 7 -17.63 16.64 -16.62
N ARG A 8 -18.90 16.61 -16.18
CA ARG A 8 -19.29 15.92 -14.96
C ARG A 8 -19.09 14.41 -15.09
N LEU A 9 -19.51 13.80 -16.21
CA LEU A 9 -19.31 12.38 -16.48
C LEU A 9 -17.82 12.02 -16.54
N ALA A 10 -17.01 12.81 -17.25
CA ALA A 10 -15.56 12.60 -17.35
C ALA A 10 -14.88 12.60 -15.97
N ARG A 11 -15.30 13.50 -15.06
CA ARG A 11 -14.77 13.57 -13.70
C ARG A 11 -15.15 12.36 -12.86
N VAL A 12 -16.37 11.86 -12.99
CA VAL A 12 -16.82 10.64 -12.29
C VAL A 12 -15.98 9.44 -12.75
N LEU A 13 -15.85 9.25 -14.06
CA LEU A 13 -15.03 8.17 -14.63
C LEU A 13 -13.55 8.25 -14.22
N GLU A 14 -13.00 9.46 -14.12
CA GLU A 14 -11.62 9.64 -13.65
C GLU A 14 -11.45 9.26 -12.17
N VAL A 15 -12.41 9.63 -11.32
CA VAL A 15 -12.41 9.26 -9.89
C VAL A 15 -12.54 7.75 -9.73
N GLU A 16 -13.46 7.11 -10.46
CA GLU A 16 -13.63 5.65 -10.45
C GLU A 16 -12.33 4.94 -10.87
N ARG A 17 -11.72 5.37 -11.99
CA ARG A 17 -10.45 4.80 -12.45
C ARG A 17 -9.30 5.02 -11.46
N LEU A 18 -9.28 6.14 -10.75
CA LEU A 18 -8.29 6.40 -9.70
C LEU A 18 -8.52 5.53 -8.47
N ALA A 19 -9.77 5.25 -8.12
CA ALA A 19 -10.14 4.34 -7.05
C ALA A 19 -9.75 2.89 -7.38
N GLU A 20 -10.12 2.38 -8.55
CA GLU A 20 -9.71 1.04 -9.02
C GLU A 20 -8.18 0.89 -9.04
N LYS A 21 -7.46 1.92 -9.52
CA LYS A 21 -5.99 1.93 -9.47
C LYS A 21 -5.44 1.95 -8.05
N ALA A 22 -6.10 2.66 -7.13
CA ALA A 22 -5.71 2.63 -5.73
C ALA A 22 -5.91 1.23 -5.13
N ASP A 23 -7.03 0.58 -5.43
CA ASP A 23 -7.34 -0.78 -5.00
C ASP A 23 -6.30 -1.78 -5.53
N THR A 24 -5.93 -1.69 -6.81
CA THR A 24 -4.87 -2.55 -7.38
C THR A 24 -3.48 -2.29 -6.77
N LEU A 25 -3.17 -1.04 -6.39
CA LEU A 25 -1.91 -0.70 -5.76
C LEU A 25 -1.85 -1.24 -4.32
N GLU A 26 -2.93 -1.07 -3.57
CA GLU A 26 -3.07 -1.54 -2.19
C GLU A 26 -3.08 -3.07 -2.12
N ALA A 27 -3.76 -3.73 -3.06
CA ALA A 27 -3.72 -5.19 -3.20
C ALA A 27 -2.31 -5.70 -3.50
N GLN A 28 -1.57 -5.04 -4.39
CA GLN A 28 -0.17 -5.40 -4.64
C GLN A 28 0.70 -5.17 -3.39
N ILE A 29 0.48 -4.07 -2.64
CA ILE A 29 1.28 -3.79 -1.43
C ILE A 29 0.97 -4.86 -0.38
N LEU A 30 -0.28 -5.28 -0.25
CA LEU A 30 -0.68 -6.37 0.62
C LEU A 30 0.00 -7.69 0.23
N ALA A 31 0.08 -8.00 -1.06
CA ALA A 31 0.77 -9.21 -1.54
C ALA A 31 2.25 -9.24 -1.12
N VAL A 32 2.94 -8.09 -1.25
CA VAL A 32 4.33 -7.93 -0.76
C VAL A 32 4.40 -8.13 0.76
N VAL A 33 3.50 -7.49 1.52
CA VAL A 33 3.46 -7.64 2.99
C VAL A 33 3.25 -9.10 3.40
N ILE A 34 2.37 -9.84 2.72
CA ILE A 34 2.15 -11.28 2.96
C ILE A 34 3.41 -12.09 2.64
N GLY A 35 4.08 -11.80 1.52
CA GLY A 35 5.32 -12.48 1.13
C GLY A 35 6.47 -12.32 2.14
N LEU A 36 6.45 -11.22 2.90
CA LEU A 36 7.46 -10.89 3.90
C LEU A 36 7.13 -11.41 5.32
N GLU A 37 6.11 -12.27 5.47
CA GLU A 37 5.70 -12.81 6.78
C GLU A 37 6.87 -13.48 7.53
N SER A 38 7.74 -14.22 6.82
CA SER A 38 8.92 -14.87 7.41
C SER A 38 10.01 -13.90 7.87
N GLU A 39 9.94 -12.63 7.46
CA GLU A 39 10.88 -11.57 7.84
C GLU A 39 10.38 -10.70 9.00
N VAL A 40 9.21 -11.03 9.58
CA VAL A 40 8.67 -10.32 10.73
C VAL A 40 9.53 -10.62 11.95
N ASP A 41 10.14 -9.59 12.52
CA ASP A 41 10.93 -9.68 13.76
C ASP A 41 10.20 -8.97 14.90
N ARG A 42 10.03 -9.67 16.03
CA ARG A 42 9.34 -9.17 17.23
C ARG A 42 7.97 -8.53 16.95
N GLY A 43 7.23 -9.08 15.98
CA GLY A 43 5.91 -8.59 15.59
C GLY A 43 5.94 -7.27 14.82
N ILE A 44 7.06 -6.92 14.21
CA ILE A 44 7.23 -5.67 13.45
C ILE A 44 7.80 -6.00 12.06
N LEU A 45 7.30 -5.29 11.04
CA LEU A 45 7.83 -5.36 9.68
C LEU A 45 8.27 -3.94 9.22
N PRO A 46 9.57 -3.72 8.93
CA PRO A 46 10.06 -2.42 8.50
C PRO A 46 9.45 -1.97 7.17
N VAL A 47 8.99 -0.71 7.09
CA VAL A 47 8.44 -0.13 5.84
C VAL A 47 9.51 -0.08 4.75
N LYS A 48 10.77 0.09 5.14
CA LYS A 48 11.90 0.05 4.21
C LYS A 48 11.99 -1.30 3.51
N ARG A 49 11.89 -2.41 4.24
CA ARG A 49 11.97 -3.76 3.65
C ARG A 49 10.82 -4.02 2.67
N ILE A 50 9.59 -3.66 3.05
CA ILE A 50 8.41 -3.70 2.17
C ILE A 50 8.65 -2.89 0.89
N THR A 51 9.29 -1.73 1.01
CA THR A 51 9.57 -0.84 -0.13
C THR A 51 10.67 -1.41 -1.04
N GLU A 52 11.69 -2.03 -0.46
CA GLU A 52 12.78 -2.68 -1.21
C GLU A 52 12.24 -3.84 -2.03
N ASP A 53 11.47 -4.74 -1.39
CA ASP A 53 10.83 -5.89 -2.03
C ASP A 53 9.88 -5.46 -3.16
N TRP A 54 9.05 -4.44 -2.90
CA TRP A 54 8.19 -3.86 -3.94
C TRP A 54 8.97 -3.35 -5.17
N ASN A 55 10.15 -2.77 -4.95
CA ASN A 55 10.92 -2.07 -5.98
C ASN A 55 11.90 -2.97 -6.74
N GLU A 56 12.15 -4.20 -6.26
CA GLU A 56 13.24 -5.09 -6.70
C GLU A 56 13.25 -5.29 -8.22
N ASP A 57 12.10 -5.58 -8.83
CA ASP A 57 11.96 -5.81 -10.28
C ASP A 57 11.19 -4.70 -11.02
N ARG A 58 11.02 -3.54 -10.39
CA ARG A 58 10.29 -2.42 -10.99
C ARG A 58 11.24 -1.40 -11.60
N SER A 59 10.94 -1.03 -12.86
CA SER A 59 11.60 0.09 -13.51
C SER A 59 11.49 1.36 -12.66
N GLU A 60 12.49 2.23 -12.71
CA GLU A 60 12.62 3.42 -11.86
C GLU A 60 11.36 4.29 -11.81
N LYS A 61 10.67 4.48 -12.95
CA LYS A 61 9.42 5.24 -13.06
C LYS A 61 8.25 4.67 -12.23
N PHE A 62 8.30 3.40 -11.85
CA PHE A 62 7.28 2.72 -11.05
C PHE A 62 7.72 2.43 -9.62
N ARG A 63 8.95 2.82 -9.25
CA ARG A 63 9.41 2.69 -7.88
C ARG A 63 8.65 3.63 -6.95
N VAL A 64 8.51 3.20 -5.71
CA VAL A 64 7.84 3.97 -4.67
C VAL A 64 8.81 4.29 -3.54
N THR A 65 8.53 5.39 -2.84
CA THR A 65 9.31 5.78 -1.67
C THR A 65 8.73 5.13 -0.41
N PRO A 66 9.54 4.93 0.65
CA PRO A 66 9.05 4.40 1.92
C PRO A 66 7.92 5.25 2.53
N HIS A 67 7.95 6.57 2.33
CA HIS A 67 6.87 7.46 2.77
C HIS A 67 5.54 7.19 2.04
N LYS A 68 5.59 6.84 0.74
CA LYS A 68 4.39 6.50 -0.02
C LYS A 68 3.81 5.17 0.45
N VAL A 69 4.65 4.16 0.64
CA VAL A 69 4.24 2.84 1.17
C VAL A 69 3.66 2.99 2.57
N GLY A 70 4.34 3.68 3.47
CA GLY A 70 3.85 3.89 4.84
C GLY A 70 2.50 4.60 4.90
N ARG A 71 2.25 5.59 4.03
CA ARG A 71 0.93 6.26 3.93
C ARG A 71 -0.17 5.29 3.48
N ARG A 72 0.12 4.43 2.51
CA ARG A 72 -0.83 3.42 2.01
C ARG A 72 -1.13 2.35 3.06
N LEU A 73 -0.11 1.81 3.71
CA LEU A 73 -0.27 0.87 4.83
C LEU A 73 -1.15 1.47 5.94
N SER A 74 -0.99 2.77 6.23
CA SER A 74 -1.83 3.47 7.19
C SER A 74 -3.29 3.59 6.74
N ALA A 75 -3.52 3.87 5.45
CA ALA A 75 -4.86 3.96 4.87
C ALA A 75 -5.59 2.61 4.88
N MET A 76 -4.86 1.52 4.68
CA MET A 76 -5.33 0.14 4.88
C MET A 76 -5.52 -0.22 6.38
N GLY A 77 -5.15 0.69 7.28
CA GLY A 77 -5.32 0.56 8.73
C GLY A 77 -4.25 -0.28 9.42
N PHE A 78 -3.10 -0.55 8.81
CA PHE A 78 -1.96 -1.13 9.54
C PHE A 78 -1.51 -0.17 10.63
N LYS A 79 -1.23 -0.70 11.82
CA LYS A 79 -0.73 0.10 12.94
C LYS A 79 0.74 0.43 12.70
N LYS A 80 1.12 1.69 12.97
CA LYS A 80 2.49 2.17 12.83
C LYS A 80 3.34 1.76 14.03
N ALA A 81 4.59 1.44 13.77
CA ALA A 81 5.65 1.26 14.75
C ALA A 81 6.90 2.04 14.34
N ARG A 82 7.86 2.11 15.26
CA ARG A 82 9.20 2.64 15.04
C ARG A 82 10.19 1.57 15.45
N ILE A 83 11.25 1.37 14.67
CA ILE A 83 12.39 0.56 15.10
C ILE A 83 13.39 1.44 15.87
N HIS A 84 14.37 0.82 16.54
CA HIS A 84 15.33 1.52 17.41
C HIS A 84 16.09 2.65 16.70
N SER A 85 16.36 2.51 15.39
CA SER A 85 16.98 3.55 14.56
C SER A 85 16.06 4.72 14.19
N GLY A 86 14.82 4.72 14.68
CA GLY A 86 13.81 5.76 14.40
C GLY A 86 13.06 5.59 13.08
N ALA A 87 13.42 4.59 12.27
CA ALA A 87 12.77 4.31 10.99
C ALA A 87 11.35 3.74 11.16
N SER A 88 10.51 3.94 10.13
CA SER A 88 9.11 3.52 10.12
C SER A 88 8.95 2.02 9.93
N ALA A 89 8.03 1.44 10.68
CA ALA A 89 7.61 0.05 10.54
C ALA A 89 6.09 -0.09 10.73
N ILE A 90 5.55 -1.27 10.44
CA ILE A 90 4.20 -1.66 10.83
C ILE A 90 4.23 -2.69 11.94
N ILE A 91 3.23 -2.67 12.82
CA ILE A 91 2.96 -3.78 13.73
C ILE A 91 2.32 -4.90 12.91
N TRP A 92 2.91 -6.09 12.95
CA TRP A 92 2.35 -7.27 12.32
C TRP A 92 1.15 -7.78 13.11
N ASP A 93 0.03 -7.93 12.41
CA ASP A 93 -1.21 -8.50 12.93
C ASP A 93 -1.64 -9.60 11.95
N GLY A 94 -1.20 -10.83 12.22
CA GLY A 94 -1.41 -11.98 11.33
C GLY A 94 -2.90 -12.27 11.10
N GLU A 95 -3.76 -12.03 12.09
CA GLU A 95 -5.21 -12.19 11.89
C GLU A 95 -5.78 -11.15 10.92
N LYS A 96 -5.34 -9.89 11.05
CA LYS A 96 -5.74 -8.83 10.13
C LYS A 96 -5.27 -9.14 8.71
N VAL A 97 -4.02 -9.56 8.54
CA VAL A 97 -3.47 -9.94 7.23
C VAL A 97 -4.25 -11.09 6.62
N ARG A 98 -4.60 -12.11 7.42
CA ARG A 98 -5.45 -13.24 6.97
C ARG A 98 -6.84 -12.78 6.51
N ARG A 99 -7.52 -11.93 7.29
CA ARG A 99 -8.84 -11.38 6.91
C ARG A 99 -8.78 -10.58 5.60
N MET A 100 -7.68 -9.87 5.35
CA MET A 100 -7.48 -9.11 4.12
C MET A 100 -7.14 -9.99 2.91
N LYS A 101 -6.66 -11.21 3.13
CA LYS A 101 -6.39 -12.19 2.06
C LYS A 101 -7.67 -12.90 1.61
N GLU A 102 -8.64 -13.06 2.51
CA GLU A 102 -9.90 -13.77 2.26
C GLU A 102 -11.03 -12.85 1.75
N ALA A 103 -10.83 -11.53 1.78
CA ALA A 103 -11.76 -10.51 1.32
C ALA A 103 -11.57 -10.20 -0.18
#